data_AF-A0A967WV46-F1
#
_entry.id   AF-A0A967WV46-F1
#
_cell.length_a   1.000
_cell.length_b   1.000
_cell.length_c   1.000
_cell.angle_alpha   90.00
_cell.angle_beta   90.00
_cell.angle_gamma   90.00
#
_symmetry.space_group_name_H-M   'P 1'
#
loop_
_entity.id
_entity.type
_entity.pdbx_description
1 polymer ?
#
loop_
_entity_poly.entity_id
_entity_poly.type
_entity_poly.pdbx_seq_one_letter_code
_entity_poly.pdbx_strand_id
1 'polypeptide(L)' 'MNLYNLGHVPWLDSQLIYHAFPRLGLEGLILLAPAEPYVCLGYHQDAEQEVDLAYCRERDI' A
#
# COMPACT_ATOMS: atom_id res chain seq x y z
N MET A 1 10.87 -20.68 -2.52
CA MET A 1 10.14 -19.44 -2.21
C MET A 1 10.83 -18.30 -2.94
N ASN A 2 10.12 -17.60 -3.82
CA ASN A 2 10.68 -16.45 -4.56
C ASN A 2 10.80 -15.25 -3.62
N LEU A 3 11.89 -14.50 -3.72
CA LEU A 3 12.10 -13.25 -2.98
C LEU A 3 12.15 -12.09 -3.98
N TYR A 4 11.30 -11.09 -3.77
CA TYR A 4 11.26 -9.85 -4.54
C TYR A 4 11.69 -8.70 -3.62
N ASN A 5 12.91 -8.21 -3.78
CA ASN A 5 13.39 -7.03 -3.06
C ASN A 5 13.25 -5.81 -3.98
N LEU A 6 12.18 -5.04 -3.80
CA LEU A 6 11.79 -3.95 -4.69
C LEU A 6 12.25 -2.57 -4.19
N GLY A 7 12.73 -2.49 -2.95
CA GLY A 7 13.12 -1.21 -2.34
C GLY A 7 11.94 -0.25 -2.21
N HIS A 8 12.13 1.00 -2.62
CA HIS A 8 11.06 2.00 -2.61
C HIS A 8 10.26 1.95 -3.91
N VAL A 9 8.94 1.86 -3.82
CA VAL A 9 8.01 1.80 -4.95
C VAL A 9 6.89 2.83 -4.76
N PRO A 10 6.23 3.31 -5.84
CA PRO A 10 5.06 4.18 -5.70
C PRO A 10 4.06 3.61 -4.69
N TRP A 11 3.46 4.47 -3.85
CA TRP A 11 2.56 3.99 -2.78
C TRP A 11 1.45 3.07 -3.30
N LEU A 12 0.90 3.36 -4.48
CA LEU A 12 -0.15 2.57 -5.10
C LEU A 12 0.34 1.14 -5.41
N ASP A 13 1.56 1.00 -5.93
CA ASP A 13 2.16 -0.29 -6.24
C ASP A 13 2.41 -1.11 -4.97
N SER A 14 2.78 -0.45 -3.87
CA SER A 14 2.97 -1.10 -2.57
C SER A 14 1.73 -1.86 -2.09
N GLN A 15 0.54 -1.36 -2.45
CA GLN A 15 -0.76 -1.98 -2.14
C GLN A 15 -1.24 -2.91 -3.27
N LEU A 16 -1.03 -2.56 -4.54
CA LEU A 16 -1.50 -3.38 -5.65
C LEU A 16 -0.79 -4.74 -5.71
N ILE A 17 0.50 -4.79 -5.43
CA ILE A 17 1.32 -5.99 -5.57
C ILE A 17 0.79 -7.14 -4.69
N TYR A 18 0.44 -6.87 -3.43
CA TYR A 18 -0.07 -7.91 -2.53
C TYR A 18 -1.45 -8.45 -2.97
N HIS A 19 -2.23 -7.64 -3.69
CA HIS A 19 -3.51 -8.04 -4.27
C HIS A 19 -3.38 -8.75 -5.63
N ALA A 20 -2.41 -8.35 -6.45
CA ALA A 20 -2.21 -8.87 -7.78
C ALA A 20 -1.61 -10.29 -7.75
N PHE A 21 -0.65 -10.55 -6.86
CA PHE A 21 0.04 -11.84 -6.77
C PHE A 21 -0.93 -13.04 -6.67
N PRO A 22 -1.89 -13.07 -5.73
CA PRO A 22 -2.85 -14.16 -5.64
C PRO A 22 -3.73 -14.31 -6.89
N ARG A 23 -4.11 -13.20 -7.53
CA ARG A 23 -4.96 -13.21 -8.74
C ARG A 23 -4.21 -13.76 -9.96
N LEU A 24 -2.89 -13.60 -9.98
CA LEU A 24 -2.01 -14.08 -11.05
C LEU A 24 -1.45 -15.49 -10.77
N GLY A 25 -1.78 -16.11 -9.63
CA GLY A 25 -1.24 -17.40 -9.23
C GLY A 25 0.26 -17.36 -8.90
N LEU A 26 0.76 -16.18 -8.50
CA LEU A 26 2.17 -15.98 -8.13
C LEU A 26 2.37 -16.17 -6.64
N GLU A 27 3.53 -16.74 -6.27
CA GLU A 27 3.97 -16.90 -4.89
C GLU A 27 5.33 -16.22 -4.66
N GLY A 28 5.51 -15.67 -3.47
CA GLY A 28 6.79 -15.10 -3.05
C GLY A 28 6.70 -14.22 -1.80
N LEU A 29 7.85 -13.94 -1.21
CA LEU A 29 8.04 -12.88 -0.22
C LEU A 29 8.42 -11.59 -0.95
N ILE A 30 7.72 -10.51 -0.65
CA ILE A 30 7.95 -9.20 -1.24
C ILE A 30 8.43 -8.25 -0.15
N LEU A 31 9.62 -7.67 -0.33
CA LEU A 31 10.19 -6.65 0.53
C LEU A 31 10.17 -5.32 -0.22
N LEU A 32 9.43 -4.36 0.32
CA LEU A 32 9.26 -3.02 -0.27
C LEU A 32 8.98 -1.97 0.81
N ALA A 33 9.08 -0.71 0.42
CA ALA A 33 8.59 0.46 1.13
C ALA A 33 7.88 1.39 0.14
N PRO A 34 6.88 2.18 0.56
CA PRO A 34 6.33 3.24 -0.27
C PRO A 34 7.37 4.36 -0.48
N ALA A 35 7.42 4.93 -1.68
CA ALA A 35 8.27 6.05 -2.03
C ALA A 35 7.70 7.39 -1.54
N GLU A 36 6.37 7.49 -1.46
CA GLU A 36 5.62 8.65 -0.99
C GLU A 36 4.84 8.33 0.30
N PRO A 37 4.60 9.32 1.17
CA PRO A 37 3.63 9.17 2.27
C PRO A 37 2.24 8.83 1.73
N TYR A 38 1.55 7.91 2.38
CA TYR A 38 0.14 7.61 2.13
C TYR A 38 -0.50 7.06 3.41
N VAL A 39 -1.84 7.09 3.46
CA VAL A 39 -2.61 6.43 4.51
C VAL A 39 -3.26 5.17 3.94
N CYS A 40 -2.97 4.02 4.56
CA CYS A 40 -3.61 2.76 4.23
C CYS A 40 -4.73 2.49 5.22
N LEU A 41 -5.91 2.12 4.73
CA LEU A 41 -7.03 1.70 5.56
C LEU A 41 -7.33 0.22 5.32
N GLY A 42 -7.66 -0.47 6.40
CA GLY A 42 -8.22 -1.80 6.34
C GLY A 42 -9.60 -1.78 5.70
N TYR A 43 -9.96 -2.87 5.03
CA TYR A 43 -11.20 -2.99 4.24
C TYR A 43 -12.49 -2.66 5.01
N HIS A 44 -12.50 -2.84 6.33
CA HIS A 44 -13.67 -2.59 7.19
C HIS A 44 -13.55 -1.31 8.03
N GLN A 45 -12.52 -0.49 7.81
CA GLN A 45 -12.35 0.77 8.52
C GLN A 45 -13.14 1.89 7.85
N ASP A 46 -13.58 2.85 8.67
CA ASP A 46 -14.23 4.08 8.22
C ASP A 46 -13.20 5.21 8.17
N ALA A 47 -12.96 5.75 6.98
CA ALA A 47 -11.96 6.79 6.77
C ALA A 47 -12.23 8.06 7.61
N GLU A 48 -13.49 8.42 7.83
CA GLU A 48 -13.85 9.64 8.55
C GLU A 48 -13.59 9.52 10.06
N GLN A 49 -13.53 8.29 10.58
CA GLN A 49 -13.28 8.03 12.02
C GLN A 49 -11.81 7.80 12.33
N GLU A 50 -11.05 7.29 11.36
CA GLU A 50 -9.67 6.83 11.57
C GLU A 50 -8.62 7.83 11.10
N VAL A 51 -8.98 8.74 10.18
CA VAL A 51 -8.03 9.63 9.50
C VAL A 51 -8.52 11.06 9.56
N ASP A 52 -7.61 11.98 9.88
CA ASP A 52 -7.84 13.40 9.65
C ASP A 52 -7.73 13.70 8.14
N LEU A 53 -8.87 13.56 7.45
CA LEU A 53 -8.97 13.76 6.01
C LEU A 53 -8.66 15.21 5.60
N ALA A 54 -8.92 16.19 6.46
CA ALA A 54 -8.61 17.59 6.18
C ALA A 54 -7.08 17.78 6.16
N TYR A 55 -6.41 17.28 7.19
CA TYR A 55 -4.95 17.32 7.29
C TYR A 55 -4.25 16.61 6.11
N CYS A 56 -4.77 15.45 5.69
CA CYS A 56 -4.23 14.70 4.55
C CYS A 56 -4.37 15.48 3.25
N ARG A 57 -5.56 16.03 2.96
CA ARG A 57 -5.79 16.86 1.76
C ARG A 57 -4.91 18.11 1.73
N GLU A 58 -4.72 18.77 2.88
CA GLU A 58 -3.84 19.94 2.99
C GLU A 58 -2.36 19.61 2.70
N ARG A 59 -1.96 18.33 2.83
CA ARG A 59 -0.58 17.86 2.64
C ARG A 59 -0.37 17.04 1.38
N ASP A 60 -1.40 16.91 0.55
CA ASP A 60 -1.36 16.11 -0.68
C ASP A 60 -0.99 14.63 -0.39
N ILE A 61 -1.62 14.06 0.65
CA ILE A 61 -1.50 12.66 1.10
C ILE A 61 -2.81 11.92 0.83
#